data_AF-A0A2R6AQG9-F1
#
_entry.id   AF-A0A2R6AQG9-F1
#
_cell.length_a   1.000
_cell.length_b   1.000
_cell.length_c   1.000
_cell.angle_alpha   90.00
_cell.angle_beta   90.00
_cell.angle_gamma   90.00
#
_symmetry.space_group_name_H-M   'P 1'
#
loop_
_entity.id
_entity.type
_entity.pdbx_description
1 polymer ?
#
loop_
_entity_poly.entity_id
_entity_poly.type
_entity_poly.pdbx_seq_one_letter_code
_entity_poly.pdbx_strand_id
1 'polypeptide(L)'
;MNKRFFVTGEPGVGKTTLVLRVVERLATRYKVGGFYTPEVKWKNTRIGFKVVEIGGKREAWLAKVGEQKGAKFGRYTLVLEGALLAKEALERAVSECDLVVIDEIGPMELAFQELKRAIELVLKSEKRVLGVVHRSLAHEFPSVFFLTKQNREQALRVALESLGECF
;
A
#
# COMPACT_ATOMS: atom_id res chain seq x y z
N MET A 1 -14.21 -11.38 13.44
CA MET A 1 -13.15 -10.35 13.50
C MET A 1 -12.53 -10.21 12.12
N ASN A 2 -12.44 -8.98 11.59
CA ASN A 2 -11.77 -8.74 10.31
C ASN A 2 -10.27 -8.96 10.48
N LYS A 3 -9.69 -9.87 9.70
CA LYS A 3 -8.25 -10.19 9.76
C LYS A 3 -7.46 -9.10 9.04
N ARG A 4 -6.80 -8.24 9.80
CA ARG A 4 -6.12 -7.05 9.26
C ARG A 4 -4.74 -6.88 9.89
N PHE A 5 -3.79 -6.50 9.06
CA PHE A 5 -2.46 -6.13 9.49
C PHE A 5 -2.08 -4.80 8.86
N PHE A 6 -1.79 -3.82 9.72
CA PHE A 6 -1.28 -2.52 9.31
C PHE A 6 0.15 -2.36 9.79
N VAL A 7 1.03 -1.84 8.93
CA VAL A 7 2.43 -1.60 9.25
C VAL A 7 2.81 -0.15 8.97
N THR A 8 3.61 0.44 9.84
CA THR A 8 4.24 1.74 9.64
C THR A 8 5.74 1.65 9.91
N GLY A 9 6.46 2.75 9.76
CA GLY A 9 7.90 2.82 10.02
C GLY A 9 8.60 3.85 9.16
N GLU A 10 9.88 4.08 9.44
CA GLU A 10 10.68 5.11 8.78
C GLU A 10 10.74 4.93 7.25
N PRO A 11 10.87 6.03 6.48
CA PRO A 11 11.10 5.94 5.04
C PRO A 11 12.30 5.05 4.71
N GLY A 12 12.16 4.18 3.70
CA GLY A 12 13.23 3.27 3.29
C GLY A 12 13.49 2.08 4.24
N VAL A 13 12.70 1.88 5.31
CA VAL A 13 12.88 0.73 6.22
C VAL A 13 12.49 -0.62 5.60
N GLY A 14 11.82 -0.62 4.45
CA GLY A 14 11.46 -1.84 3.70
C GLY A 14 10.01 -2.28 3.86
N LYS A 15 9.07 -1.35 4.06
CA LYS A 15 7.62 -1.64 4.20
C LYS A 15 7.06 -2.35 2.96
N THR A 16 7.29 -1.79 1.77
CA THR A 16 6.93 -2.43 0.49
C THR A 16 7.55 -3.82 0.34
N THR A 17 8.80 -4.02 0.78
CA THR A 17 9.45 -5.34 0.77
C THR A 17 8.73 -6.34 1.68
N LEU A 18 8.35 -5.92 2.90
CA LEU A 18 7.55 -6.75 3.80
C LEU A 18 6.21 -7.11 3.17
N VAL A 19 5.51 -6.15 2.58
CA VAL A 19 4.22 -6.36 1.89
C VAL A 19 4.37 -7.40 0.80
N LEU A 20 5.34 -7.26 -0.09
CA LEU A 20 5.54 -8.19 -1.20
C LEU A 20 5.89 -9.61 -0.70
N ARG A 21 6.67 -9.75 0.38
CA ARG A 21 6.95 -11.05 1.00
C ARG A 21 5.69 -11.70 1.59
N VAL A 22 4.81 -10.91 2.22
CA VAL A 22 3.52 -11.43 2.73
C VAL A 22 2.64 -11.88 1.57
N VAL A 23 2.55 -11.07 0.51
CA VAL A 23 1.79 -11.39 -0.71
C VAL A 23 2.29 -12.69 -1.34
N GLU A 24 3.61 -12.84 -1.50
CA GLU A 24 4.22 -14.06 -2.06
C GLU A 24 3.81 -15.32 -1.29
N ARG A 25 3.84 -15.26 0.06
CA ARG A 25 3.45 -16.40 0.90
C ARG A 25 1.96 -16.72 0.81
N LEU A 26 1.11 -15.70 0.75
CA LEU A 26 -0.34 -15.86 0.80
C LEU A 26 -1.00 -16.10 -0.57
N ALA A 27 -0.33 -15.75 -1.67
CA ALA A 27 -0.85 -15.91 -3.03
C ALA A 27 -1.09 -17.37 -3.44
N THR A 28 -0.49 -18.33 -2.73
CA THR A 28 -0.73 -19.77 -2.95
C THR A 28 -2.09 -20.25 -2.41
N ARG A 29 -2.73 -19.47 -1.54
CA ARG A 29 -3.96 -19.85 -0.83
C ARG A 29 -5.10 -18.86 -1.00
N TYR A 30 -4.77 -17.60 -1.28
CA TYR A 30 -5.71 -16.51 -1.37
C TYR A 30 -5.58 -15.83 -2.72
N LYS A 31 -6.71 -15.41 -3.30
CA LYS A 31 -6.68 -14.45 -4.40
C LYS A 31 -6.34 -13.08 -3.80
N VAL A 32 -5.17 -12.55 -4.15
CA VAL A 32 -4.65 -11.28 -3.63
C VAL A 32 -4.80 -10.18 -4.67
N GLY A 33 -5.31 -9.01 -4.25
CA GLY A 33 -5.47 -7.84 -5.11
C GLY A 33 -5.11 -6.54 -4.40
N GLY A 34 -5.22 -5.43 -5.12
CA GLY A 34 -4.86 -4.09 -4.64
C GLY A 34 -3.59 -3.58 -5.32
N PHE A 35 -2.80 -2.76 -4.62
CA PHE A 35 -1.60 -2.14 -5.20
C PHE A 35 -0.47 -1.98 -4.18
N TYR A 36 0.73 -1.74 -4.72
CA TYR A 36 1.89 -1.27 -3.95
C TYR A 36 2.56 -0.09 -4.64
N THR A 37 3.32 0.70 -3.88
CA THR A 37 3.84 2.00 -4.35
C THR A 37 5.37 2.04 -4.31
N PRO A 38 6.07 1.52 -5.34
CA PRO A 38 7.52 1.55 -5.37
C PRO A 38 8.07 2.98 -5.56
N GLU A 39 9.17 3.27 -4.86
CA GLU A 39 10.00 4.44 -5.17
C GLU A 39 10.70 4.27 -6.52
N VAL A 40 10.65 5.29 -7.37
CA VAL A 40 11.43 5.32 -8.61
C VAL A 40 12.64 6.23 -8.43
N LYS A 41 13.81 5.71 -8.76
CA LYS A 41 15.09 6.43 -8.66
C LYS A 41 15.76 6.56 -10.03
N TRP A 42 16.41 7.69 -10.25
CA TRP A 42 17.31 7.94 -11.37
C TRP A 42 18.64 8.45 -10.82
N LYS A 43 19.76 7.80 -11.19
CA LYS A 43 21.09 8.14 -10.67
C LYS A 43 21.11 8.32 -9.14
N ASN A 44 20.60 7.33 -8.41
CA ASN A 44 20.42 7.33 -6.93
C ASN A 44 19.49 8.40 -6.34
N THR A 45 18.90 9.27 -7.16
CA THR A 45 17.96 10.29 -6.71
C THR A 45 16.52 9.81 -6.90
N ARG A 46 15.69 9.88 -5.85
CA ARG A 46 14.26 9.57 -5.95
C ARG A 46 13.54 10.60 -6.82
N ILE A 47 13.02 10.16 -7.96
CA ILE A 47 12.30 11.00 -8.93
C ILE A 47 10.78 10.92 -8.78
N GLY A 48 10.27 9.99 -7.98
CA GLY A 48 8.83 9.88 -7.75
C GLY A 48 8.42 8.53 -7.20
N PHE A 49 7.14 8.27 -7.33
CA PHE A 49 6.45 7.08 -6.85
C PHE A 49 5.47 6.62 -7.93
N LYS A 50 5.47 5.33 -8.21
CA LYS A 50 4.45 4.71 -9.06
C LYS A 50 3.46 3.95 -8.20
N VAL A 51 2.24 3.81 -8.68
CA VAL A 51 1.34 2.74 -8.26
C VAL A 51 1.58 1.55 -9.18
N VAL A 52 1.72 0.37 -8.60
CA VAL A 52 1.76 -0.90 -9.33
C VAL A 52 0.68 -1.82 -8.78
N GLU A 53 -0.16 -2.33 -9.67
CA GLU A 53 -1.18 -3.30 -9.31
C GLU A 53 -0.56 -4.62 -8.86
N ILE A 54 -1.13 -5.28 -7.84
CA ILE A 54 -0.68 -6.61 -7.42
C ILE A 54 -0.75 -7.58 -8.60
N GLY A 55 0.36 -8.28 -8.85
CA GLY A 55 0.57 -9.10 -10.05
C GLY A 55 1.26 -8.38 -11.21
N GLY A 56 1.55 -7.08 -11.09
CA GLY A 56 2.44 -6.33 -12.01
C GLY A 56 1.84 -5.98 -13.37
N LYS A 57 0.54 -6.17 -13.59
CA LYS A 57 -0.11 -6.00 -14.91
C LYS A 57 -0.23 -4.53 -15.35
N ARG A 58 -0.38 -3.62 -14.39
CA ARG A 58 -0.59 -2.19 -14.65
C ARG A 58 0.26 -1.36 -13.69
N GLU A 59 0.84 -0.29 -14.20
CA GLU A 59 1.54 0.71 -13.41
C GLU A 59 1.34 2.12 -13.96
N ALA A 60 1.33 3.11 -13.07
CA ALA A 60 1.22 4.52 -13.42
C ALA A 60 1.89 5.40 -12.35
N TRP A 61 2.25 6.63 -12.69
CA TRP A 61 2.83 7.56 -11.72
C TRP A 61 1.76 8.03 -10.73
N LEU A 62 2.06 8.00 -9.43
CA LEU A 62 1.28 8.67 -8.39
C LEU A 62 1.83 10.07 -8.13
N ALA A 63 3.15 10.21 -8.16
CA ALA A 63 3.83 11.47 -7.94
C ALA A 63 5.19 11.47 -8.66
N LYS A 64 5.55 12.56 -9.34
CA LYS A 64 6.78 12.62 -10.15
C LYS A 64 7.39 14.02 -10.15
N VAL A 65 8.72 14.11 -10.14
CA VAL A 65 9.44 15.38 -10.35
C VAL A 65 9.37 15.79 -11.82
N GLY A 66 9.32 17.11 -12.07
CA GLY A 66 9.28 17.66 -13.43
C GLY A 66 7.94 17.49 -14.16
N GLU A 67 6.94 16.87 -13.51
CA GLU A 67 5.61 16.77 -14.06
C GLU A 67 4.88 18.12 -13.96
N GLN A 68 4.23 18.52 -15.05
CA GLN A 68 3.67 19.87 -15.21
C GLN A 68 2.22 19.96 -14.74
N LYS A 69 1.46 18.87 -14.86
CA LYS A 69 0.04 18.83 -14.54
C LYS A 69 -0.20 18.19 -13.17
N GLY A 70 -0.98 18.85 -12.33
CA GLY A 70 -1.41 18.35 -11.03
C GLY A 70 -0.96 19.22 -9.85
N ALA A 71 -1.42 18.84 -8.66
CA ALA A 71 -1.09 19.54 -7.42
C ALA A 71 0.36 19.27 -6.99
N LYS A 72 1.00 20.24 -6.34
CA LYS A 72 2.34 20.06 -5.77
C LYS A 72 2.27 19.40 -4.39
N PHE A 73 3.18 18.47 -4.15
CA PHE A 73 3.44 17.87 -2.84
C PHE A 73 4.96 17.86 -2.58
N GLY A 74 5.44 18.88 -1.86
CA GLY A 74 6.87 19.16 -1.78
C GLY A 74 7.48 19.35 -3.17
N ARG A 75 8.51 18.56 -3.49
CA ARG A 75 9.18 18.61 -4.81
C ARG A 75 8.49 17.83 -5.92
N TYR A 76 7.46 17.04 -5.61
CA TYR A 76 6.75 16.21 -6.58
C TYR A 76 5.47 16.90 -7.04
N THR A 77 5.03 16.57 -8.25
CA THR A 77 3.66 16.84 -8.68
C THR A 77 2.87 15.54 -8.60
N LEU A 78 1.67 15.60 -8.02
CA LEU A 78 0.73 14.49 -7.92
C LEU A 78 0.08 14.22 -9.27
N VAL A 79 0.00 12.94 -9.66
CA VAL A 79 -0.45 12.49 -10.97
C VAL A 79 -1.72 11.66 -10.83
N LEU A 80 -2.81 12.14 -11.44
CA LEU A 80 -4.14 11.54 -11.32
C LEU A 80 -4.20 10.10 -11.85
N GLU A 81 -3.43 9.78 -12.89
CA GLU A 81 -3.41 8.46 -13.51
C GLU A 81 -3.10 7.34 -12.50
N GLY A 82 -2.09 7.52 -11.65
CA GLY A 82 -1.76 6.56 -10.60
C GLY A 82 -2.88 6.41 -9.58
N ALA A 83 -3.55 7.50 -9.22
CA ALA A 83 -4.66 7.46 -8.28
C ALA A 83 -5.88 6.71 -8.83
N LEU A 84 -6.20 6.90 -10.12
CA LEU A 84 -7.28 6.17 -10.79
C LEU A 84 -6.97 4.67 -10.92
N LEU A 85 -5.72 4.31 -11.26
CA LEU A 85 -5.28 2.92 -11.29
C LEU A 85 -5.39 2.28 -9.90
N ALA A 86 -4.90 2.95 -8.86
CA ALA A 86 -5.03 2.49 -7.47
C ALA A 86 -6.49 2.27 -7.08
N LYS A 87 -7.37 3.24 -7.38
CA LYS A 87 -8.81 3.16 -7.12
C LYS A 87 -9.42 1.91 -7.78
N GLU A 88 -9.18 1.71 -9.08
CA GLU A 88 -9.69 0.54 -9.81
C GLU A 88 -9.15 -0.78 -9.25
N ALA A 89 -7.86 -0.82 -8.88
CA ALA A 89 -7.25 -1.99 -8.27
C ALA A 89 -7.91 -2.34 -6.93
N LEU A 90 -8.25 -1.34 -6.11
CA LEU A 90 -8.96 -1.56 -4.85
C LEU A 90 -10.40 -1.99 -5.05
N GLU A 91 -11.15 -1.34 -5.96
CA GLU A 91 -12.54 -1.72 -6.28
C GLU A 91 -12.62 -3.17 -6.76
N ARG A 92 -11.71 -3.58 -7.66
CA ARG A 92 -11.63 -4.97 -8.12
C ARG A 92 -11.23 -5.93 -7.00
N ALA A 93 -10.29 -5.53 -6.14
CA ALA A 93 -9.86 -6.37 -5.02
C ALA A 93 -10.99 -6.61 -4.00
N VAL A 94 -11.78 -5.57 -3.70
CA VAL A 94 -12.95 -5.70 -2.81
C VAL A 94 -14.01 -6.62 -3.42
N SER A 95 -14.22 -6.60 -4.73
CA SER A 95 -15.18 -7.49 -5.37
C SER A 95 -14.68 -8.94 -5.43
N GLU A 96 -13.43 -9.15 -5.85
CA GLU A 96 -13.01 -10.46 -6.35
C GLU A 96 -11.93 -11.16 -5.53
N CYS A 97 -11.29 -10.49 -4.57
CA CYS A 97 -10.11 -11.02 -3.87
C CYS A 97 -10.41 -11.35 -2.41
N ASP A 98 -9.63 -12.26 -1.84
CA ASP A 98 -9.74 -12.66 -0.43
C ASP A 98 -8.93 -11.73 0.49
N LEU A 99 -7.84 -11.17 -0.07
CA LEU A 99 -6.92 -10.24 0.59
C LEU A 99 -6.72 -8.99 -0.27
N VAL A 100 -6.93 -7.82 0.34
CA VAL A 100 -6.69 -6.52 -0.28
C VAL A 100 -5.41 -5.91 0.27
N VAL A 101 -4.53 -5.47 -0.62
CA VAL A 101 -3.25 -4.82 -0.32
C VAL A 101 -3.33 -3.33 -0.62
N ILE A 102 -2.90 -2.51 0.34
CA ILE A 102 -2.76 -1.05 0.18
C ILE A 102 -1.37 -0.65 0.68
N ASP A 103 -0.44 -0.36 -0.23
CA ASP A 103 0.85 0.25 0.12
C ASP A 103 1.01 1.53 -0.70
N GLU A 104 0.77 2.73 -0.18
CA GLU A 104 0.56 3.15 1.23
C GLU A 104 -0.77 3.91 1.42
N ILE A 105 -1.28 3.96 2.65
CA ILE A 105 -2.32 4.90 3.09
C ILE A 105 -1.61 6.10 3.68
N GLY A 106 -1.47 7.16 2.88
CA GLY A 106 -0.74 8.35 3.26
C GLY A 106 -1.29 9.65 2.69
N PRO A 107 -0.67 10.79 3.05
CA PRO A 107 -1.11 12.10 2.57
C PRO A 107 -1.13 12.25 1.05
N MET A 108 -0.26 11.54 0.32
CA MET A 108 -0.23 11.61 -1.15
C MET A 108 -1.44 10.90 -1.77
N GLU A 109 -1.77 9.71 -1.29
CA GLU A 109 -2.91 8.93 -1.76
C GLU A 109 -4.24 9.60 -1.38
N LEU A 110 -4.32 10.11 -0.14
CA LEU A 110 -5.51 10.78 0.40
C LEU A 110 -5.75 12.17 -0.19
N ALA A 111 -4.79 12.74 -0.93
CA ALA A 111 -4.97 13.99 -1.66
C ALA A 111 -5.96 13.82 -2.84
N PHE A 112 -6.14 12.61 -3.35
CA PHE A 112 -7.10 12.30 -4.40
C PHE A 112 -8.40 11.78 -3.81
N GLN A 113 -9.52 12.46 -4.11
CA GLN A 113 -10.82 12.11 -3.53
C GLN A 113 -11.31 10.73 -3.95
N GLU A 114 -11.03 10.33 -5.20
CA GLU A 114 -11.41 9.05 -5.77
C GLU A 114 -10.69 7.89 -5.07
N LEU A 115 -9.37 8.02 -4.88
CA LEU A 115 -8.58 7.02 -4.18
C LEU A 115 -8.92 6.97 -2.69
N LYS A 116 -9.12 8.13 -2.04
CA LYS A 116 -9.59 8.20 -0.66
C LYS A 116 -10.88 7.39 -0.46
N ARG A 117 -11.88 7.57 -1.32
CA ARG A 117 -13.15 6.82 -1.25
C ARG A 117 -12.95 5.32 -1.43
N ALA A 118 -12.07 4.91 -2.34
CA ALA A 118 -11.75 3.50 -2.54
C ALA A 118 -11.04 2.89 -1.31
N ILE A 119 -10.11 3.62 -0.68
CA ILE A 119 -9.48 3.20 0.58
C ILE A 119 -10.54 3.06 1.68
N GLU A 120 -11.43 4.04 1.84
CA GLU A 120 -12.52 3.98 2.81
C GLU A 120 -13.45 2.78 2.58
N LEU A 121 -13.74 2.45 1.31
CA LEU A 121 -14.52 1.25 0.95
C LEU A 121 -13.82 -0.02 1.43
N VAL A 122 -12.51 -0.16 1.18
CA VAL A 122 -11.73 -1.31 1.66
C VAL A 122 -11.78 -1.38 3.19
N LEU A 123 -11.56 -0.25 3.87
CA LEU A 123 -11.54 -0.20 5.34
C LEU A 123 -12.92 -0.50 5.96
N LYS A 124 -14.02 -0.25 5.27
CA LYS A 124 -15.38 -0.60 5.71
C LYS A 124 -15.81 -2.04 5.34
N SER A 125 -15.09 -2.69 4.42
CA SER A 125 -15.42 -4.05 3.97
C SER A 125 -15.05 -5.13 5.00
N GLU A 126 -15.60 -6.33 4.85
CA GLU A 126 -15.23 -7.52 5.64
C GLU A 126 -13.98 -8.23 5.13
N LYS A 127 -13.31 -7.68 4.10
CA LYS A 127 -12.12 -8.30 3.49
C LYS A 127 -10.93 -8.30 4.47
N ARG A 128 -10.01 -9.24 4.22
CA ARG A 128 -8.69 -9.18 4.84
C ARG A 128 -7.92 -8.00 4.26
N VAL A 129 -7.18 -7.29 5.10
CA VAL A 129 -6.43 -6.10 4.68
C VAL A 129 -4.98 -6.20 5.13
N LEU A 130 -4.07 -6.04 4.17
CA LEU A 130 -2.66 -5.79 4.40
C LEU A 130 -2.37 -4.34 3.99
N GLY A 131 -2.16 -3.46 4.97
CA GLY A 131 -2.00 -2.03 4.72
C GLY A 131 -0.66 -1.51 5.21
N VAL A 132 -0.03 -0.63 4.44
CA VAL A 132 1.03 0.26 4.94
C VAL A 132 0.38 1.58 5.29
N VAL A 133 0.67 2.11 6.47
CA VAL A 133 0.10 3.37 6.96
C VAL A 133 1.24 4.37 7.14
N HIS A 134 1.08 5.55 6.57
CA HIS A 134 2.02 6.65 6.78
C HIS A 134 2.08 6.99 8.26
N ARG A 135 3.29 7.24 8.78
CA ARG A 135 3.51 7.47 10.22
C ARG A 135 2.63 8.57 10.81
N SER A 136 2.29 9.60 10.02
CA SER A 136 1.43 10.70 10.46
C SER A 136 -0.01 10.24 10.72
N LEU A 137 -0.45 9.14 10.13
CA LEU A 137 -1.81 8.60 10.24
C LEU A 137 -1.88 7.36 11.14
N ALA A 138 -0.75 6.85 11.64
CA ALA A 138 -0.71 5.62 12.43
C ALA A 138 -1.61 5.68 13.69
N HIS A 139 -1.80 6.87 14.25
CA HIS A 139 -2.68 7.11 15.41
C HIS A 139 -4.18 6.98 15.10
N GLU A 140 -4.57 7.03 13.82
CA GLU A 140 -5.96 6.86 13.38
C GLU A 140 -6.36 5.38 13.25
N PHE A 141 -5.39 4.46 13.36
CA PHE A 141 -5.62 3.03 13.22
C PHE A 141 -5.55 2.35 14.60
N PRO A 142 -6.46 1.40 14.91
CA PRO A 142 -6.51 0.77 16.23
C PRO A 142 -5.22 0.02 16.63
N SER A 143 -4.52 -0.55 15.66
CA SER A 143 -3.24 -1.23 15.86
C SER A 143 -2.41 -1.16 14.59
N VAL A 144 -1.15 -0.74 14.74
CA VAL A 144 -0.19 -0.63 13.63
C VAL A 144 1.16 -1.15 14.11
N PHE A 145 1.72 -2.12 13.39
CA PHE A 145 3.03 -2.66 13.67
C PHE A 145 4.12 -1.66 13.25
N PHE A 146 5.06 -1.32 14.14
CA PHE A 146 6.17 -0.44 13.79
C PHE A 146 7.38 -1.26 13.27
N LEU A 147 7.65 -1.14 11.97
CA LEU A 147 8.74 -1.84 11.30
C LEU A 147 10.07 -1.11 11.52
N THR A 148 11.08 -1.88 11.93
CA THR A 148 12.48 -1.49 12.01
C THR A 148 13.33 -2.43 11.16
N LYS A 149 14.64 -2.17 11.04
CA LYS A 149 15.53 -3.11 10.34
C LYS A 149 15.71 -4.43 11.12
N GLN A 150 15.60 -4.36 12.45
CA GLN A 150 15.86 -5.47 13.37
C GLN A 150 14.68 -6.43 13.48
N ASN A 151 13.44 -5.97 13.29
CA ASN A 151 12.23 -6.76 13.52
C ASN A 151 11.54 -7.24 12.23
N ARG A 152 12.19 -7.19 11.06
CA ARG A 152 11.57 -7.54 9.76
C ARG A 152 11.02 -8.96 9.71
N GLU A 153 11.75 -9.94 10.25
CA GLU A 153 11.29 -11.32 10.29
C GLU A 153 10.14 -11.52 11.29
N GLN A 154 10.17 -10.80 12.42
CA GLN A 154 9.05 -10.78 13.35
C GLN A 154 7.81 -10.17 12.69
N ALA A 155 7.96 -9.05 11.99
CA ALA A 155 6.87 -8.38 11.29
C ALA A 155 6.23 -9.31 10.26
N LEU A 156 7.03 -10.09 9.53
CA LEU A 156 6.51 -11.08 8.58
C LEU A 156 5.67 -12.15 9.27
N ARG A 157 6.16 -12.73 10.38
CA ARG A 157 5.40 -13.74 11.14
C ARG A 157 4.08 -13.18 11.66
N VAL A 158 4.13 -12.03 12.34
CA VAL A 158 2.93 -11.37 12.89
C VAL A 158 1.93 -11.00 11.79
N ALA A 159 2.40 -10.55 10.62
CA ALA A 159 1.54 -10.28 9.48
C ALA A 159 0.80 -11.53 9.00
N LEU A 160 1.52 -12.65 8.84
CA LEU A 160 0.93 -13.91 8.39
C LEU A 160 -0.08 -14.45 9.40
N GLU A 161 0.25 -14.43 10.70
CA GLU A 161 -0.65 -14.82 11.79
C GLU A 161 -1.92 -13.95 11.82
N SER A 162 -1.76 -12.63 11.74
CA SER A 162 -2.87 -11.66 11.74
C SER A 162 -3.80 -11.84 10.54
N LEU A 163 -3.27 -12.31 9.41
CA LEU A 163 -4.02 -12.59 8.18
C LEU A 163 -4.59 -14.01 8.13
N GLY A 164 -4.32 -14.81 9.17
CA GLY A 164 -4.98 -16.09 9.41
C GLY A 164 -4.19 -17.32 9.02
N GLU A 165 -2.88 -17.22 8.87
CA GLU A 165 -1.99 -18.37 8.84
C GLU A 165 -1.72 -18.87 10.26
N CYS A 166 -1.74 -20.18 10.45
CA CYS A 166 -1.22 -20.82 11.67
C CYS A 166 0.04 -21.59 11.28
N PHE A 167 1.13 -21.35 12.01
CA PHE A 167 2.41 -22.06 11.86
C PHE A 167 2.51 -23.21 12.85
#